data_AF-A0A3N6FSZ5-F1
#
_entry.id   AF-A0A3N6FSZ5-F1
#
_cell.length_a   1.000
_cell.length_b   1.000
_cell.length_c   1.000
_cell.angle_alpha   90.00
_cell.angle_beta   90.00
_cell.angle_gamma   90.00
#
_symmetry.space_group_name_H-M   'P 1'
#
loop_
_entity.id
_entity.type
_entity.pdbx_description
1 polymer ?
#
loop_
_entity_poly.entity_id
_entity_poly.type
_entity_poly.pdbx_seq_one_letter_code
_entity_poly.pdbx_strand_id
1 'polypeptide(L)'
;MSTGVIAIIIASVSALFTGANMLVSALTYRRTRPRVRLKVKWTLVGPDSTRRALEGNGQFGFEIQLRNLSPTAAKVEGLQLVTRHPEGAPTRWDDFRPNSSKFVDLEHEVPVPPEDAIGGRTKKRDMELPAFGGLHWDVFDDWTTIPSTAWDYLTFQVTLTNGDKLRGEWYHRGRLRRYAEEIQKIFPEKLKGFPMLTAPDPVPADVEVRP
;
A
#
# COMPACT_ATOMS: atom_id res chain seq x y z
N MET A 1 -29.16 59.12 -2.06
CA MET A 1 -28.79 57.74 -2.46
C MET A 1 -29.84 56.79 -1.92
N SER A 2 -30.33 55.85 -2.74
CA SER A 2 -31.33 54.85 -2.34
C SER A 2 -30.67 53.74 -1.50
N THR A 3 -31.32 53.33 -0.42
CA THR A 3 -30.91 52.22 0.46
C THR A 3 -30.66 50.92 -0.32
N GLY A 4 -31.37 50.69 -1.42
CA GLY A 4 -31.16 49.54 -2.31
C GLY A 4 -29.81 49.56 -3.04
N VAL A 5 -29.31 50.74 -3.40
CA VAL A 5 -27.99 50.88 -4.05
C VAL A 5 -26.87 50.53 -3.08
N ILE A 6 -27.01 50.94 -1.81
CA ILE A 6 -26.04 50.62 -0.76
C ILE A 6 -26.02 49.10 -0.49
N ALA A 7 -27.18 48.45 -0.46
CA ALA A 7 -27.27 47.00 -0.27
C ALA A 7 -26.61 46.21 -1.40
N ILE A 8 -26.81 46.62 -2.66
CA ILE A 8 -26.17 45.98 -3.83
C ILE A 8 -24.65 46.13 -3.77
N ILE A 9 -24.15 47.32 -3.41
CA ILE A 9 -22.70 47.56 -3.28
C ILE A 9 -22.11 46.67 -2.20
N ILE A 10 -22.74 46.59 -1.02
CA ILE A 10 -22.27 45.75 0.08
C ILE A 10 -22.27 44.27 -0.32
N ALA A 11 -23.36 43.78 -0.91
CA ALA A 11 -23.46 42.39 -1.35
C ALA A 11 -22.41 42.03 -2.41
N SER A 12 -22.16 42.94 -3.37
CA SER A 12 -21.16 42.74 -4.42
C SER A 12 -19.75 42.68 -3.84
N VAL A 13 -19.42 43.59 -2.91
CA VAL A 13 -18.13 43.62 -2.24
C VAL A 13 -17.93 42.36 -1.39
N SER A 14 -18.93 41.93 -0.61
CA SER A 14 -18.88 40.70 0.18
C SER A 14 -18.70 39.44 -0.66
N ALA A 15 -19.39 39.34 -1.80
CA ALA A 15 -19.23 38.24 -2.74
C ALA A 15 -17.82 38.19 -3.35
N LEU A 16 -17.26 39.36 -3.69
CA LEU A 16 -15.91 39.49 -4.24
C LEU A 16 -14.84 39.06 -3.23
N PHE A 17 -14.98 39.49 -1.97
CA PHE A 17 -14.07 39.08 -0.89
C PHE A 17 -14.18 37.58 -0.58
N THR A 18 -15.39 37.01 -0.63
CA THR A 18 -15.60 35.57 -0.44
C THR A 18 -14.92 34.77 -1.55
N GLY A 19 -15.11 35.19 -2.82
CA GLY A 19 -14.46 34.57 -3.97
C GLY A 19 -12.94 34.68 -3.93
N ALA A 20 -12.40 35.84 -3.54
CA ALA A 20 -10.97 36.06 -3.39
C ALA A 20 -10.36 35.16 -2.28
N ASN A 21 -11.03 35.05 -1.13
CA ASN A 21 -10.59 34.16 -0.06
C ASN A 21 -10.59 32.69 -0.50
N MET A 22 -11.64 32.24 -1.19
CA MET A 22 -11.68 30.89 -1.74
C MET A 22 -10.57 30.64 -2.77
N LEU A 23 -10.26 31.62 -3.62
CA LEU A 23 -9.18 31.51 -4.60
C LEU A 23 -7.81 31.40 -3.93
N VAL A 24 -7.53 32.25 -2.92
CA VAL A 24 -6.28 32.21 -2.16
C VAL A 24 -6.17 30.89 -1.40
N SER A 25 -7.25 30.41 -0.77
CA SER A 25 -7.28 29.10 -0.12
C SER A 25 -7.03 27.97 -1.12
N ALA A 26 -7.66 27.98 -2.29
CA ALA A 26 -7.49 26.96 -3.33
C ALA A 26 -6.06 26.96 -3.91
N LEU A 27 -5.49 28.14 -4.16
CA LEU A 27 -4.13 28.29 -4.66
C LEU A 27 -3.09 27.85 -3.61
N THR A 28 -3.31 28.23 -2.35
CA THR A 28 -2.47 27.79 -1.23
C THR A 28 -2.55 26.28 -1.08
N TYR A 29 -3.76 25.71 -1.05
CA TYR A 29 -3.99 24.26 -0.91
C TYR A 29 -3.36 23.45 -2.05
N ARG A 30 -3.45 23.91 -3.30
CA ARG A 30 -2.76 23.27 -4.44
C ARG A 30 -1.24 23.35 -4.32
N ARG A 31 -0.70 24.41 -3.73
CA ARG A 31 0.76 24.63 -3.58
C ARG A 31 1.33 23.90 -2.35
N THR A 32 0.52 23.67 -1.32
CA THR A 32 0.91 23.01 -0.08
C THR A 32 0.54 21.53 -0.02
N ARG A 33 -0.15 20.97 -1.01
CA ARG A 33 -0.44 19.53 -1.03
C ARG A 33 0.86 18.73 -1.11
N PRO A 34 1.12 17.82 -0.16
CA PRO A 34 2.34 17.04 -0.16
C PRO A 34 2.39 16.14 -1.40
N ARG A 35 3.49 16.20 -2.14
CA ARG A 35 3.71 15.35 -3.32
C ARG A 35 4.50 14.14 -2.89
N VAL A 36 3.82 13.04 -2.62
CA VAL A 36 4.46 11.85 -2.06
C VAL A 36 4.43 10.71 -3.08
N ARG A 37 5.54 9.98 -3.20
CA ARG A 37 5.68 8.83 -4.08
C ARG A 37 5.96 7.57 -3.24
N LEU A 38 5.16 6.54 -3.44
CA LEU A 38 5.35 5.22 -2.87
C LEU A 38 6.03 4.30 -3.89
N LYS A 39 7.08 3.61 -3.47
CA LYS A 39 7.74 2.57 -4.23
C LYS A 39 7.84 1.32 -3.37
N VAL A 40 7.27 0.23 -3.86
CA VAL A 40 7.34 -1.08 -3.22
C VAL A 40 8.28 -1.95 -4.04
N LYS A 41 9.05 -2.82 -3.38
CA LYS A 41 9.86 -3.83 -4.05
C LYS A 41 9.84 -5.12 -3.24
N TRP A 42 9.81 -6.24 -3.95
CA TRP A 42 10.04 -7.56 -3.36
C TRP A 42 11.54 -7.87 -3.39
N THR A 43 12.19 -8.04 -2.23
CA THR A 43 13.65 -8.20 -2.15
C THR A 43 14.10 -8.90 -0.85
N LEU A 44 15.40 -9.12 -0.71
CA LEU A 44 16.04 -9.42 0.58
C LEU A 44 15.98 -8.18 1.47
N VAL A 45 15.38 -8.32 2.65
CA VAL A 45 15.05 -7.21 3.55
C VAL A 45 15.87 -7.31 4.85
N GLY A 46 16.20 -6.16 5.47
CA GLY A 46 16.93 -6.06 6.74
C GLY A 46 18.40 -5.64 6.62
N PRO A 47 19.04 -5.25 7.74
CA PRO A 47 20.46 -4.92 7.76
C PRO A 47 21.30 -6.16 7.47
N ASP A 48 22.31 -6.00 6.62
CA ASP A 48 23.18 -7.10 6.17
C ASP A 48 22.45 -8.24 5.43
N SER A 49 21.29 -7.97 4.83
CA SER A 49 20.44 -8.99 4.19
C SER A 49 21.18 -9.85 3.16
N THR A 50 22.11 -9.26 2.38
CA THR A 50 22.97 -10.00 1.44
C THR A 50 23.94 -10.95 2.15
N ARG A 51 24.59 -10.48 3.23
CA ARG A 51 25.54 -11.30 4.00
C ARG A 51 24.82 -12.41 4.75
N ARG A 52 23.68 -12.10 5.37
CA ARG A 52 22.82 -13.09 6.04
C ARG A 52 22.25 -14.11 5.06
N ALA A 53 21.89 -13.70 3.84
CA ALA A 53 21.47 -14.62 2.80
C ALA A 53 22.58 -15.61 2.41
N LEU A 54 23.83 -15.15 2.28
CA LEU A 54 24.99 -16.03 2.08
C LEU A 54 25.20 -16.98 3.27
N GLU A 55 25.03 -16.47 4.50
CA GLU A 55 25.24 -17.23 5.73
C GLU A 55 24.14 -18.27 6.01
N GLY A 56 22.90 -18.12 5.55
CA GLY A 56 21.82 -19.04 5.94
C GLY A 56 20.50 -18.44 6.33
N ASN A 57 20.51 -17.14 6.60
CA ASN A 57 19.51 -16.48 7.42
C ASN A 57 18.89 -15.29 6.67
N GLY A 58 18.83 -15.38 5.34
CA GLY A 58 18.21 -14.34 4.51
C GLY A 58 16.70 -14.34 4.69
N GLN A 59 16.13 -13.17 4.95
CA GLN A 59 14.68 -12.98 5.03
C GLN A 59 14.21 -12.21 3.79
N PHE A 60 13.21 -12.76 3.11
CA PHE A 60 12.57 -12.10 1.98
C PHE A 60 11.32 -11.35 2.42
N GLY A 61 11.15 -10.16 1.87
CA GLY A 61 10.09 -9.25 2.28
C GLY A 61 9.80 -8.17 1.26
N PHE A 62 8.90 -7.26 1.63
CA PHE A 62 8.66 -6.05 0.87
C PHE A 62 9.47 -4.89 1.46
N GLU A 63 10.28 -4.27 0.61
CA GLU A 63 10.95 -3.00 0.86
C GLU A 63 10.00 -1.88 0.39
N ILE A 64 9.56 -1.04 1.32
CA ILE A 64 8.60 0.03 1.06
C ILE A 64 9.30 1.37 1.26
N GLN A 65 9.50 2.10 0.17
CA GLN A 65 10.09 3.43 0.15
C GLN A 65 9.02 4.48 -0.12
N LEU A 66 8.82 5.40 0.81
CA LEU A 66 7.98 6.57 0.63
C LEU A 66 8.85 7.81 0.55
N ARG A 67 8.68 8.62 -0.49
CA ARG A 67 9.47 9.83 -0.72
C ARG A 67 8.58 11.04 -0.85
N ASN A 68 8.87 12.08 -0.08
CA ASN A 68 8.28 13.40 -0.27
C ASN A 68 9.07 14.16 -1.32
N LEU A 69 8.39 14.63 -2.36
CA LEU A 69 8.95 15.43 -3.44
C LEU A 69 8.57 16.91 -3.29
N SER A 70 7.94 17.27 -2.16
CA SER A 70 7.45 18.61 -1.89
C SER A 70 8.11 19.25 -0.67
N PRO A 71 8.11 20.59 -0.58
CA PRO A 71 8.60 21.32 0.58
C PRO A 71 7.68 21.23 1.80
N THR A 72 6.48 20.65 1.64
CA THR A 72 5.51 20.52 2.73
C THR A 72 5.68 19.15 3.38
N ALA A 73 5.98 19.15 4.68
CA ALA A 73 6.02 17.90 5.46
C ALA A 73 4.63 17.25 5.49
N ALA A 74 4.60 15.93 5.51
CA ALA A 74 3.39 15.14 5.64
C ALA A 74 3.51 14.20 6.85
N LYS A 75 2.39 13.72 7.37
CA LYS A 75 2.40 12.69 8.40
C LYS A 75 1.71 11.44 7.85
N VAL A 76 2.34 10.29 8.06
CA VAL A 76 1.76 9.00 7.72
C VAL A 76 0.87 8.57 8.88
N GLU A 77 -0.38 8.20 8.55
CA GLU A 77 -1.37 7.71 9.50
C GLU A 77 -1.32 6.18 9.60
N GLY A 78 -1.14 5.50 8.46
CA GLY A 78 -1.12 4.05 8.44
C GLY A 78 -0.53 3.46 7.17
N LEU A 79 -0.05 2.23 7.32
CA LEU A 79 0.38 1.36 6.23
C LEU A 79 -0.57 0.16 6.19
N GLN A 80 -1.15 -0.08 5.02
CA GLN A 80 -2.11 -1.14 4.77
C GLN A 80 -1.61 -2.02 3.64
N LEU A 81 -1.85 -3.31 3.76
CA LEU A 81 -1.76 -4.27 2.69
C LEU A 81 -3.14 -4.41 2.05
N VAL A 82 -3.21 -4.33 0.73
CA VAL A 82 -4.45 -4.54 -0.01
C VAL A 82 -4.28 -5.78 -0.86
N THR A 83 -5.08 -6.80 -0.58
CA THR A 83 -5.14 -8.04 -1.39
C THR A 83 -6.41 -8.04 -2.22
N ARG A 84 -6.29 -8.52 -3.46
CA ARG A 84 -7.40 -8.60 -4.41
C ARG A 84 -7.78 -10.06 -4.63
N HIS A 85 -9.02 -10.39 -4.34
CA HIS A 85 -9.57 -11.74 -4.41
C HIS A 85 -10.64 -11.83 -5.50
N PRO A 86 -10.72 -12.92 -6.26
CA PRO A 86 -11.86 -13.16 -7.14
C PRO A 86 -13.13 -13.37 -6.29
N GLU A 87 -14.23 -12.71 -6.66
CA GLU A 87 -15.55 -12.85 -6.02
C GLU A 87 -16.22 -14.11 -6.58
N GLY A 88 -16.10 -15.22 -5.86
CA GLY A 88 -16.77 -16.50 -6.16
C GLY A 88 -15.93 -17.48 -7.00
N ALA A 89 -16.42 -18.72 -7.08
CA ALA A 89 -15.89 -19.72 -8.02
C ALA A 89 -16.36 -19.36 -9.44
N PRO A 90 -15.48 -19.41 -10.47
CA PRO A 90 -15.88 -19.08 -11.83
C PRO A 90 -17.02 -20.02 -12.27
N THR A 91 -18.20 -19.47 -12.52
CA THR A 91 -19.29 -20.25 -13.10
C THR A 91 -19.12 -20.33 -14.60
N ARG A 92 -19.57 -21.43 -15.22
CA ARG A 92 -19.50 -21.66 -16.68
C ARG A 92 -20.18 -20.57 -17.54
N TRP A 93 -20.95 -19.69 -16.91
CA TRP A 93 -21.64 -18.56 -17.54
C TRP A 93 -20.87 -17.22 -17.42
N ASP A 94 -19.86 -17.14 -16.56
CA ASP A 94 -19.06 -15.93 -16.36
C ASP A 94 -18.15 -15.63 -17.57
N ASP A 95 -17.76 -16.64 -18.33
CA ASP A 95 -17.01 -16.51 -19.59
C ASP A 95 -17.78 -15.70 -20.67
N PHE A 96 -19.11 -15.65 -20.56
CA PHE A 96 -19.98 -14.93 -21.51
C PHE A 96 -20.33 -13.50 -21.07
N ARG A 97 -19.82 -13.06 -19.91
CA ARG A 97 -20.07 -11.71 -19.39
C ARG A 97 -18.74 -10.93 -19.32
N PRO A 98 -18.52 -9.92 -20.18
CA PRO A 98 -17.24 -9.17 -20.22
C PRO A 98 -16.91 -8.36 -18.95
N ASN A 99 -17.82 -8.33 -17.95
CA ASN A 99 -17.67 -7.65 -16.66
C ASN A 99 -17.73 -8.59 -15.44
N SER A 100 -17.58 -9.92 -15.62
CA SER A 100 -17.77 -10.91 -14.54
C SER A 100 -16.57 -11.10 -13.61
N SER A 101 -15.40 -10.48 -13.86
CA SER A 101 -14.31 -10.50 -12.89
C SER A 101 -14.61 -9.51 -11.76
N LYS A 102 -15.60 -9.84 -10.94
CA LYS A 102 -15.87 -9.13 -9.70
C LYS A 102 -14.71 -9.46 -8.75
N PHE A 103 -13.84 -8.50 -8.50
CA PHE A 103 -12.77 -8.67 -7.53
C PHE A 103 -13.14 -7.92 -6.26
N VAL A 104 -12.83 -8.51 -5.10
CA VAL A 104 -12.96 -7.86 -3.79
C VAL A 104 -11.57 -7.49 -3.30
N ASP A 105 -11.36 -6.21 -3.02
CA ASP A 105 -10.15 -5.70 -2.37
C ASP A 105 -10.35 -5.82 -0.84
N LEU A 106 -9.50 -6.61 -0.16
CA LEU A 106 -9.43 -6.68 1.30
C LEU A 106 -8.27 -5.81 1.79
N GLU A 107 -8.57 -4.88 2.71
CA GLU A 107 -7.57 -4.03 3.36
C GLU A 107 -7.17 -4.65 4.70
N HIS A 108 -5.89 -4.95 4.87
CA HIS A 108 -5.29 -5.44 6.10
C HIS A 108 -4.33 -4.39 6.64
N GLU A 109 -4.46 -3.99 7.90
CA GLU A 109 -3.49 -3.08 8.52
C GLU A 109 -2.15 -3.82 8.69
N VAL A 110 -1.06 -3.22 8.23
CA VAL A 110 0.28 -3.78 8.44
C VAL A 110 0.70 -3.49 9.89
N PRO A 111 0.85 -4.50 10.76
CA PRO A 111 1.39 -4.26 12.09
C PRO A 111 2.84 -3.79 11.91
N VAL A 112 3.14 -2.59 12.39
CA VAL A 112 4.53 -2.13 12.53
C VAL A 112 5.09 -2.89 13.72
N PRO A 113 6.08 -3.80 13.55
CA PRO A 113 6.63 -4.51 14.69
C PRO A 113 7.25 -3.50 15.67
N PRO A 114 7.04 -3.69 16.99
CA PRO A 114 7.63 -2.84 17.99
C PRO A 114 9.17 -2.84 17.88
N GLU A 115 9.77 -1.70 18.23
CA GLU A 115 11.15 -1.22 17.93
C GLU A 115 12.33 -2.21 18.11
N ASP A 116 12.15 -3.38 18.72
CA ASP A 116 13.24 -4.26 19.16
C ASP A 116 13.41 -5.57 18.36
N ALA A 117 12.58 -5.84 17.36
CA ALA A 117 12.73 -7.04 16.53
C ALA A 117 13.71 -6.78 15.36
N ILE A 118 14.99 -7.07 15.61
CA ILE A 118 16.03 -7.32 14.60
C ILE A 118 16.49 -6.06 13.84
N GLY A 119 17.48 -5.36 14.41
CA GLY A 119 18.43 -4.60 13.61
C GLY A 119 17.89 -3.29 13.02
N GLY A 120 17.49 -2.38 13.91
CA GLY A 120 17.68 -0.94 13.72
C GLY A 120 17.16 -0.35 12.40
N ARG A 121 15.83 -0.22 12.28
CA ARG A 121 15.10 0.96 11.75
C ARG A 121 13.61 0.61 11.58
N THR A 122 12.93 0.32 12.68
CA THR A 122 11.47 0.17 12.67
C THR A 122 10.88 1.26 13.56
N LYS A 123 10.50 2.39 12.95
CA LYS A 123 9.99 3.57 13.66
C LYS A 123 8.45 3.53 13.73
N LYS A 124 7.87 4.30 14.66
CA LYS A 124 6.44 4.38 15.05
C LYS A 124 5.41 4.56 13.92
N ARG A 125 4.14 4.14 14.17
CA ARG A 125 2.95 4.30 13.28
C ARG A 125 2.69 5.74 12.81
N ASP A 126 3.06 6.72 13.62
CA ASP A 126 2.90 8.15 13.35
C ASP A 126 4.23 8.76 12.89
N MET A 127 4.64 8.48 11.64
CA MET A 127 5.87 9.06 11.11
C MET A 127 5.62 10.41 10.46
N GLU A 128 6.37 11.41 10.92
CA GLU A 128 6.60 12.60 10.13
C GLU A 128 7.46 12.22 8.92
N LEU A 129 6.92 12.49 7.73
CA LEU A 129 7.63 12.47 6.47
C LEU A 129 8.13 13.90 6.20
N PRO A 130 9.43 14.17 6.44
CA PRO A 130 9.95 15.53 6.32
C PRO A 130 9.84 16.06 4.90
N ALA A 131 9.91 17.38 4.76
CA ALA A 131 10.02 18.05 3.47
C ALA A 131 11.22 17.49 2.69
N PHE A 132 11.01 17.09 1.43
CA PHE A 132 12.03 16.42 0.59
C PHE A 132 12.67 15.16 1.22
N GLY A 133 12.03 14.60 2.24
CA GLY A 133 12.52 13.44 2.98
C GLY A 133 12.01 12.11 2.43
N GLY A 134 12.46 11.04 3.06
CA GLY A 134 11.97 9.70 2.77
C GLY A 134 11.79 8.87 4.04
N LEU A 135 10.81 7.98 3.98
CA LEU A 135 10.58 6.93 4.96
C LEU A 135 10.78 5.57 4.30
N HIS A 136 11.19 4.62 5.13
CA HIS A 136 11.54 3.28 4.71
C HIS A 136 10.94 2.29 5.70
N TRP A 137 10.21 1.30 5.17
CA TRP A 137 9.72 0.17 5.94
C TRP A 137 10.17 -1.14 5.30
N ASP A 138 10.61 -2.01 6.19
CA ASP A 138 10.98 -3.38 5.91
C ASP A 138 9.89 -4.27 6.46
N VAL A 139 9.22 -4.99 5.55
CA VAL A 139 8.04 -5.78 5.88
C VAL A 139 8.39 -7.26 5.79
N PHE A 140 8.39 -7.93 6.94
CA PHE A 140 8.74 -9.35 7.12
C PHE A 140 7.50 -10.24 7.27
N ASP A 141 7.75 -11.54 7.14
CA ASP A 141 6.81 -12.66 7.01
C ASP A 141 6.15 -13.16 8.33
N ASP A 142 6.01 -12.30 9.35
CA ASP A 142 5.30 -12.71 10.59
C ASP A 142 3.77 -12.56 10.47
N TRP A 143 3.24 -12.34 9.26
CA TRP A 143 1.83 -12.15 9.00
C TRP A 143 1.07 -13.46 8.87
N THR A 144 0.93 -14.14 9.99
CA THR A 144 0.14 -15.38 10.14
C THR A 144 -1.39 -15.18 9.98
N THR A 145 -1.84 -14.03 9.47
CA THR A 145 -3.27 -13.67 9.39
C THR A 145 -3.73 -13.13 8.04
N ILE A 146 -2.88 -13.02 7.00
CA ILE A 146 -3.43 -13.01 5.64
C ILE A 146 -3.97 -14.42 5.45
N PRO A 147 -5.30 -14.62 5.42
CA PRO A 147 -5.82 -15.96 5.30
C PRO A 147 -5.21 -16.55 4.03
N SER A 148 -4.81 -17.82 4.10
CA SER A 148 -4.29 -18.62 2.97
C SER A 148 -5.22 -18.67 1.75
N THR A 149 -6.33 -17.93 1.80
CA THR A 149 -7.31 -17.68 0.76
C THR A 149 -6.69 -17.05 -0.48
N ALA A 150 -7.10 -17.60 -1.62
CA ALA A 150 -6.73 -17.23 -2.98
C ALA A 150 -6.88 -15.72 -3.24
N TRP A 151 -5.79 -14.97 -3.10
CA TRP A 151 -5.67 -13.64 -3.69
C TRP A 151 -4.88 -13.76 -5.00
N ASP A 152 -5.25 -12.94 -5.98
CA ASP A 152 -4.57 -12.89 -7.27
C ASP A 152 -3.55 -11.75 -7.32
N TYR A 153 -3.88 -10.63 -6.67
CA TYR A 153 -3.01 -9.46 -6.62
C TYR A 153 -2.83 -8.93 -5.21
N LEU A 154 -1.68 -8.32 -4.96
CA LEU A 154 -1.33 -7.70 -3.70
C LEU A 154 -0.65 -6.36 -3.94
N THR A 155 -0.96 -5.37 -3.12
CA THR A 155 -0.30 -4.06 -3.14
C THR A 155 -0.25 -3.46 -1.74
N PHE A 156 0.53 -2.40 -1.57
CA PHE A 156 0.57 -1.63 -0.33
C PHE A 156 -0.05 -0.27 -0.53
N GLN A 157 -0.77 0.18 0.49
CA GLN A 157 -1.43 1.46 0.55
C GLN A 157 -0.93 2.21 1.79
N VAL A 158 -0.49 3.45 1.60
CA VAL A 158 -0.13 4.37 2.68
C VAL A 158 -1.21 5.43 2.77
N THR A 159 -1.78 5.60 3.95
CA THR A 159 -2.73 6.69 4.24
C THR A 159 -1.98 7.82 4.95
N LEU A 160 -2.08 9.02 4.42
CA LEU A 160 -1.57 10.23 5.05
C LEU A 160 -2.66 10.86 5.94
N THR A 161 -2.25 11.62 6.96
CA THR A 161 -3.19 12.27 7.91
C THR A 161 -4.13 13.29 7.29
N ASN A 162 -3.86 13.73 6.05
CA ASN A 162 -4.74 14.60 5.28
C ASN A 162 -5.83 13.79 4.51
N GLY A 163 -5.89 12.47 4.69
CA GLY A 163 -6.80 11.55 4.00
C GLY A 163 -6.31 11.08 2.63
N ASP A 164 -5.15 11.55 2.14
CA ASP A 164 -4.61 11.10 0.86
C ASP A 164 -4.14 9.64 0.98
N LYS A 165 -4.65 8.79 0.08
CA LYS A 165 -4.27 7.38 -0.03
C LYS A 165 -3.32 7.18 -1.21
N LEU A 166 -2.12 6.66 -0.93
CA LEU A 166 -1.09 6.38 -1.91
C LEU A 166 -0.94 4.87 -2.06
N ARG A 167 -1.14 4.37 -3.28
CA ARG A 167 -1.06 2.93 -3.56
C ARG A 167 0.20 2.62 -4.38
N GLY A 168 0.82 1.50 -4.06
CA GLY A 168 1.96 0.96 -4.79
C GLY A 168 1.51 0.27 -6.09
N GLU A 169 2.46 -0.41 -6.72
CA GLU A 169 2.17 -1.28 -7.86
C GLU A 169 1.44 -2.55 -7.38
N TRP A 170 0.64 -3.13 -8.26
CA TRP A 170 0.00 -4.42 -8.01
C TRP A 170 0.96 -5.56 -8.38
N TYR A 171 1.13 -6.48 -7.46
CA TYR A 171 1.92 -7.69 -7.65
C TYR A 171 1.00 -8.89 -7.82
N HIS A 172 1.09 -9.55 -8.96
CA HIS A 172 0.38 -10.80 -9.20
C HIS A 172 1.00 -11.95 -8.41
N ARG A 173 0.18 -12.76 -7.73
CA ARG A 173 0.62 -13.88 -6.88
C ARG A 173 1.54 -14.84 -7.64
N GLY A 174 1.13 -15.27 -8.83
CA GLY A 174 1.93 -16.18 -9.66
C GLY A 174 3.30 -15.59 -10.07
N ARG A 175 3.41 -14.27 -10.19
CA ARG A 175 4.69 -13.61 -10.50
C ARG A 175 5.60 -13.62 -9.28
N LEU A 176 5.07 -13.29 -8.11
CA LEU A 176 5.80 -13.36 -6.84
C LEU A 176 6.26 -14.78 -6.54
N ARG A 177 5.39 -15.78 -6.78
CA ARG A 177 5.73 -17.21 -6.64
C ARG A 177 6.87 -17.63 -7.56
N ARG A 178 6.82 -17.30 -8.85
CA ARG A 178 7.92 -17.61 -9.78
C ARG A 178 9.24 -16.96 -9.35
N TYR A 179 9.20 -15.69 -8.92
CA TYR A 179 10.39 -15.03 -8.38
C TYR A 179 10.91 -15.73 -7.12
N ALA A 180 10.02 -16.11 -6.19
CA ALA A 180 10.41 -16.85 -5.00
C ALA A 180 11.05 -18.21 -5.33
N GLU A 181 10.48 -18.96 -6.29
CA GLU A 181 11.02 -20.24 -6.77
C GLU A 181 12.39 -20.07 -7.44
N GLU A 182 12.57 -19.04 -8.29
CA GLU A 182 13.86 -18.73 -8.91
C GLU A 182 14.93 -18.39 -7.88
N ILE A 183 14.56 -17.59 -6.88
CA ILE A 183 15.46 -17.22 -5.79
C ILE A 183 15.79 -18.42 -4.90
N GLN A 184 14.82 -19.30 -4.63
CA GLN A 184 15.03 -20.53 -3.87
C GLN A 184 16.03 -21.47 -4.55
N LYS A 185 16.07 -21.53 -5.89
CA LYS A 185 17.11 -22.27 -6.61
C LYS A 185 18.51 -21.74 -6.34
N ILE A 186 18.64 -20.43 -6.11
CA ILE A 186 19.91 -19.77 -5.82
C ILE A 186 20.29 -19.96 -4.33
N PHE A 187 19.30 -20.01 -3.43
CA PHE A 187 19.49 -20.15 -1.98
C PHE A 187 18.63 -21.29 -1.38
N PRO A 188 18.94 -22.57 -1.66
CA PRO A 188 18.02 -23.70 -1.41
C PRO A 188 17.76 -24.03 0.07
N GLU A 189 18.74 -23.82 0.96
CA GLU A 189 18.64 -24.24 2.37
C GLU A 189 18.20 -23.11 3.33
N LYS A 190 17.95 -21.89 2.82
CA LYS A 190 18.29 -20.68 3.61
C LYS A 190 17.23 -19.57 3.63
N LEU A 191 16.04 -19.80 3.08
CA LEU A 191 15.04 -18.74 2.90
C LEU A 191 13.84 -18.92 3.81
N LYS A 192 13.62 -17.92 4.67
CA LYS A 192 12.34 -17.68 5.34
C LYS A 192 11.63 -16.56 4.59
N GLY A 193 10.41 -16.81 4.15
CA GLY A 193 9.59 -15.86 3.40
C GLY A 193 8.23 -16.45 3.06
N PHE A 194 7.27 -15.58 2.75
CA PHE A 194 5.83 -15.85 2.59
C PHE A 194 5.46 -17.30 2.29
N PRO A 195 5.06 -18.10 3.31
CA PRO A 195 4.62 -19.47 3.16
C PRO A 195 3.44 -19.57 2.20
N MET A 196 2.63 -18.51 2.09
CA MET A 196 1.51 -18.43 1.16
C MET A 196 1.91 -18.39 -0.33
N LEU A 197 3.17 -18.06 -0.65
CA LEU A 197 3.70 -18.14 -2.00
C LEU A 197 4.22 -19.54 -2.34
N THR A 198 4.56 -20.34 -1.33
CA THR A 198 5.10 -21.70 -1.49
C THR A 198 4.06 -22.79 -1.23
N ALA A 199 2.99 -22.47 -0.48
CA ALA A 199 1.87 -23.36 -0.27
C ALA A 199 1.17 -23.65 -1.62
N PRO A 200 0.81 -24.93 -1.89
CA PRO A 200 -0.01 -25.26 -3.05
C PRO A 200 -1.31 -24.45 -2.99
N ASP A 201 -1.83 -24.08 -4.16
CA ASP A 201 -3.11 -23.38 -4.22
C ASP A 201 -4.17 -24.19 -3.46
N PRO A 202 -4.99 -23.54 -2.62
CA PRO A 202 -6.06 -24.25 -1.94
C PRO A 202 -6.92 -24.93 -3.02
N VAL A 203 -6.98 -26.26 -2.96
CA VAL A 203 -7.83 -27.03 -3.86
C VAL A 203 -9.25 -26.49 -3.68
N PRO A 204 -9.93 -26.06 -4.75
CA PRO A 204 -11.31 -25.59 -4.62
C PRO A 204 -12.12 -26.70 -3.94
N ALA A 205 -12.88 -26.32 -2.91
CA ALA A 205 -13.61 -27.26 -2.04
C ALA A 205 -14.70 -28.09 -2.78
N ASP A 206 -14.85 -27.90 -4.08
CA ASP A 206 -15.91 -28.47 -4.91
C ASP A 206 -15.51 -29.77 -5.64
N VAL A 207 -14.39 -30.39 -5.30
CA VAL A 207 -14.14 -31.79 -5.71
C VAL A 207 -14.67 -32.75 -4.64
N GLU A 208 -15.99 -32.68 -4.40
CA GLU A 208 -16.70 -33.87 -3.94
C GLU A 208 -16.58 -34.91 -5.05
N VAL A 209 -15.64 -35.84 -4.86
CA VAL A 209 -15.59 -37.10 -5.59
C VAL A 209 -16.93 -37.79 -5.33
N ARG A 210 -17.88 -37.61 -6.26
CA ARG A 210 -19.07 -38.45 -6.28
C ARG A 210 -18.60 -39.89 -6.52
N PRO A 211 -19.08 -40.86 -5.72
CA PRO A 211 -18.69 -42.26 -5.82
C PRO A 211 -19.06 -42.88 -7.17
#